data_AF-A0A6P6FTK1-F1
#
_entry.id   AF-A0A6P6FTK1-F1
#
_cell.length_a   1.000
_cell.length_b   1.000
_cell.length_c   1.000
_cell.angle_alpha   90.00
_cell.angle_beta   90.00
_cell.angle_gamma   90.00
#
_symmetry.space_group_name_H-M   'P 1'
#
loop_
_entity.id
_entity.type
_entity.pdbx_description
1 polymer ?
#
loop_
_entity_poly.entity_id
_entity_poly.type
_entity_poly.pdbx_seq_one_letter_code
_entity_poly.pdbx_strand_id
1 'polypeptide(L)'
;MESKLLPFQREGVRFILQHGGCALLADEMGLGKTLKAIAVASCIHDSWPVLIMTPSSLRLQWASMIEQWLDIPPYDILVILVTCLFSRIIYRFL
;
A
#
# COMPACT_ATOMS: atom_id res chain seq x y z
N MET A 1 -10.76 3.46 8.42
CA MET A 1 -10.67 3.01 7.02
C MET A 1 -11.90 2.22 6.57
N GLU A 2 -12.39 1.28 7.39
CA GLU A 2 -13.47 0.36 7.02
C GLU A 2 -14.78 1.04 6.55
N SER A 3 -15.21 2.12 7.19
CA SER A 3 -16.39 2.89 6.79
C SER A 3 -16.31 3.51 5.40
N LYS A 4 -15.09 3.76 4.89
CA LYS A 4 -14.84 4.38 3.57
C LYS A 4 -14.76 3.35 2.42
N LEU A 5 -14.66 2.05 2.73
CA LEU A 5 -14.61 0.99 1.71
C LEU A 5 -16.01 0.62 1.21
N LEU A 6 -16.12 0.36 -0.10
CA LEU A 6 -17.33 -0.21 -0.70
C LEU A 6 -17.54 -1.66 -0.23
N PRO A 7 -18.77 -2.20 -0.22
CA PRO A 7 -19.05 -3.55 0.29
C PRO A 7 -18.17 -4.65 -0.33
N PHE A 8 -18.00 -4.62 -1.66
CA PHE A 8 -17.14 -5.60 -2.36
C PHE A 8 -15.64 -5.42 -2.08
N GLN A 9 -15.22 -4.22 -1.65
CA GLN A 9 -13.85 -3.97 -1.22
C GLN A 9 -13.58 -4.59 0.14
N ARG A 10 -14.51 -4.44 1.08
CA ARG A 10 -14.45 -5.10 2.39
C ARG A 10 -14.41 -6.62 2.26
N GLU A 11 -15.19 -7.17 1.34
CA GLU A 11 -15.17 -8.61 1.07
C GLU A 11 -13.79 -9.10 0.59
N GLY A 12 -13.14 -8.35 -0.30
CA GLY A 12 -11.78 -8.66 -0.75
C GLY A 12 -10.74 -8.58 0.37
N VAL A 13 -10.87 -7.61 1.28
CA VAL A 13 -10.00 -7.48 2.46
C VAL A 13 -10.21 -8.68 3.40
N ARG A 14 -11.46 -9.01 3.70
CA ARG A 14 -11.84 -10.15 4.54
C ARG A 14 -11.30 -11.46 3.96
N PHE A 15 -11.42 -11.65 2.66
CA PHE A 15 -10.87 -12.80 1.96
C PHE A 15 -9.36 -12.94 2.22
N ILE A 16 -8.57 -11.87 2.05
CA ILE A 16 -7.12 -11.93 2.28
C ILE A 16 -6.79 -12.26 3.75
N LEU A 17 -7.47 -11.62 4.70
CA LEU A 17 -7.22 -11.83 6.13
C LEU A 17 -7.57 -13.26 6.57
N GLN A 18 -8.65 -13.84 6.04
CA GLN A 18 -9.05 -15.23 6.31
C GLN A 18 -8.04 -16.26 5.77
N HIS A 19 -7.23 -15.89 4.77
CA HIS A 19 -6.16 -16.72 4.21
C HIS A 19 -4.79 -16.38 4.80
N GLY A 20 -4.75 -15.82 6.02
CA GLY A 20 -3.50 -15.51 6.72
C GLY A 20 -2.66 -14.42 6.05
N GLY A 21 -3.28 -13.54 5.26
CA GLY A 21 -2.59 -12.47 4.54
C GLY A 21 -2.02 -12.87 3.17
N CYS A 22 -2.10 -14.15 2.78
CA CYS A 22 -1.56 -14.65 1.52
C CYS A 22 -2.69 -15.01 0.54
N ALA A 23 -3.00 -14.10 -0.39
CA ALA A 23 -4.07 -14.29 -1.36
C ALA A 23 -3.85 -13.47 -2.65
N LEU A 24 -4.48 -13.92 -3.74
CA LEU A 24 -4.49 -13.24 -5.04
C LEU A 24 -5.85 -12.60 -5.31
N LEU A 25 -5.88 -11.28 -5.49
CA LEU A 25 -7.10 -10.56 -5.88
C LEU A 25 -7.19 -10.39 -7.41
N ALA A 26 -7.99 -11.24 -8.05
CA ALA A 26 -8.15 -11.28 -9.50
C ALA A 26 -9.43 -10.59 -10.01
N ASP A 27 -9.95 -9.55 -9.33
CA ASP A 27 -11.14 -8.84 -9.85
C ASP A 27 -10.84 -8.10 -11.17
N GLU A 28 -11.84 -7.44 -11.74
CA GLU A 28 -11.65 -6.54 -12.87
C GLU A 28 -10.79 -5.30 -12.55
N MET A 29 -10.23 -4.71 -13.59
CA MET A 29 -9.51 -3.43 -13.51
C MET A 29 -10.47 -2.31 -13.11
N GLY A 30 -10.00 -1.34 -12.32
CA GLY A 30 -10.82 -0.22 -11.85
C GLY A 30 -11.60 -0.45 -10.55
N LEU A 31 -11.71 -1.68 -10.06
CA LEU A 31 -12.41 -2.00 -8.79
C LEU A 31 -11.63 -1.62 -7.51
N GLY A 32 -10.52 -0.90 -7.62
CA GLY A 32 -9.79 -0.40 -6.45
C GLY A 32 -9.00 -1.47 -5.69
N LYS A 33 -8.27 -2.34 -6.40
CA LYS A 33 -7.38 -3.35 -5.77
C LYS A 33 -6.32 -2.74 -4.89
N THR A 34 -5.75 -1.61 -5.32
CA THR A 34 -4.78 -0.84 -4.53
C THR A 34 -5.37 -0.47 -3.17
N LEU A 35 -6.62 0.00 -3.15
CA LEU A 35 -7.29 0.36 -1.91
C LEU A 35 -7.56 -0.87 -1.02
N LYS A 36 -7.94 -2.02 -1.60
CA LYS A 36 -8.04 -3.28 -0.87
C LYS A 36 -6.70 -3.69 -0.24
N ALA A 37 -5.59 -3.58 -0.97
CA ALA A 37 -4.25 -3.91 -0.47
C ALA A 37 -3.82 -2.99 0.68
N ILE A 38 -4.04 -1.67 0.55
CA ILE A 38 -3.76 -0.70 1.62
C ILE A 38 -4.62 -1.01 2.86
N ALA A 39 -5.90 -1.39 2.66
CA ALA A 39 -6.77 -1.78 3.76
C ALA A 39 -6.26 -3.02 4.50
N VAL A 40 -5.79 -4.03 3.77
CA VAL A 40 -5.16 -5.20 4.38
C VAL A 40 -3.93 -4.80 5.19
N ALA A 41 -3.05 -3.96 4.63
CA ALA A 41 -1.86 -3.47 5.34
C ALA A 41 -2.20 -2.76 6.67
N SER A 42 -3.32 -2.03 6.71
CA SER A 42 -3.82 -1.38 7.94
C SER A 42 -4.28 -2.36 9.03
N CYS A 43 -4.66 -3.58 8.64
CA CYS A 43 -5.16 -4.60 9.57
C CYS A 43 -4.04 -5.48 10.16
N ILE A 44 -2.83 -5.46 9.60
CA ILE A 44 -1.71 -6.34 9.99
C ILE A 44 -0.57 -5.56 10.65
N HIS A 45 -0.88 -4.79 11.69
CA HIS A 45 0.06 -3.87 12.33
C HIS A 45 1.33 -4.55 12.87
N ASP A 46 1.22 -5.79 13.35
CA ASP A 46 2.34 -6.58 13.88
C ASP A 46 3.36 -7.00 12.80
N SER A 47 2.96 -6.94 11.52
CA SER A 47 3.79 -7.33 10.38
C SER A 47 4.50 -6.15 9.72
N TRP A 48 4.42 -4.95 10.30
CA TRP A 48 5.11 -3.78 9.76
C TRP A 48 6.62 -3.87 10.02
N PRO A 49 7.48 -3.42 9.08
CA PRO A 49 7.17 -2.62 7.89
C PRO A 49 6.63 -3.41 6.67
N VAL A 50 5.84 -2.74 5.81
CA VAL A 50 5.21 -3.34 4.61
C VAL A 50 6.00 -3.00 3.34
N LEU A 51 6.32 -4.02 2.53
CA LEU A 51 6.93 -3.86 1.20
C LEU A 51 5.88 -3.93 0.09
N ILE A 52 5.86 -2.93 -0.80
CA ILE A 52 4.96 -2.86 -1.94
C ILE A 52 5.78 -2.89 -3.24
N MET A 53 5.49 -3.86 -4.10
CA MET A 53 6.09 -3.97 -5.43
C MET A 53 5.08 -3.53 -6.49
N THR A 54 5.44 -2.53 -7.29
CA THR A 54 4.57 -1.94 -8.31
C THR A 54 5.39 -1.46 -9.52
N PRO A 55 4.82 -1.37 -10.73
CA PRO A 55 5.46 -0.70 -11.86
C PRO A 55 5.99 0.68 -11.50
N SER A 56 7.09 1.07 -12.14
CA SER A 56 7.82 2.32 -11.86
C SER A 56 6.94 3.56 -11.96
N SER A 57 5.98 3.57 -12.89
CA SER A 57 5.01 4.65 -13.13
C SER A 57 3.97 4.83 -12.03
N LEU A 58 3.72 3.79 -11.22
CA LEU A 58 2.69 3.81 -10.18
C LEU A 58 3.24 4.10 -8.79
N ARG A 59 4.56 4.14 -8.60
CA ARG A 59 5.20 4.33 -7.28
C ARG A 59 4.69 5.56 -6.52
N LEU A 60 4.64 6.71 -7.19
CA LEU A 60 4.16 7.96 -6.57
C LEU A 60 2.66 7.93 -6.29
N GLN A 61 1.88 7.29 -7.17
CA GLN A 61 0.45 7.09 -6.95
C GLN A 61 0.19 6.23 -5.71
N TRP A 62 0.94 5.13 -5.54
CA TRP A 62 0.85 4.31 -4.34
C TRP A 62 1.21 5.09 -3.08
N ALA A 63 2.30 5.85 -3.08
CA ALA A 63 2.69 6.67 -1.95
C ALA A 63 1.59 7.66 -1.54
N SER A 64 1.04 8.41 -2.50
CA SER A 64 -0.06 9.34 -2.25
C SER A 64 -1.32 8.65 -1.72
N MET A 65 -1.67 7.47 -2.26
CA MET A 65 -2.80 6.70 -1.74
C MET A 65 -2.54 6.21 -0.31
N ILE A 66 -1.33 5.75 0.01
CA ILE A 66 -1.00 5.28 1.36
C ILE A 66 -1.10 6.44 2.36
N GLU A 67 -0.51 7.58 2.05
CA GLU A 67 -0.61 8.81 2.87
C GLU A 67 -2.07 9.19 3.10
N GLN A 68 -2.88 9.28 2.03
CA GLN A 68 -4.28 9.68 2.12
C GLN A 68 -5.16 8.69 2.90
N TRP A 69 -4.92 7.39 2.76
CA TRP A 69 -5.83 6.36 3.26
C TRP A 69 -5.44 5.80 4.63
N LEU A 70 -4.15 5.79 4.96
CA LEU A 70 -3.64 5.37 6.27
C LEU A 70 -3.38 6.54 7.23
N ASP A 71 -3.42 7.78 6.75
CA ASP A 71 -3.12 8.98 7.55
C ASP A 71 -1.71 8.91 8.18
N ILE A 72 -0.77 8.28 7.46
CA ILE A 72 0.63 8.18 7.86
C ILE A 72 1.43 9.32 7.22
N PRO A 73 2.40 9.89 7.94
CA PRO A 73 3.17 11.01 7.42
C PRO A 73 4.07 10.58 6.25
N PRO A 74 4.38 11.49 5.32
CA PRO A 74 5.16 11.16 4.12
C PRO A 74 6.58 10.69 4.42
N TYR A 75 7.14 11.02 5.59
CA TYR A 75 8.47 10.56 6.00
C TYR A 75 8.51 9.06 6.40
N ASP A 76 7.35 8.44 6.66
CA ASP A 76 7.23 7.00 6.92
C ASP A 76 7.09 6.18 5.61
N ILE A 77 7.03 6.84 4.45
CA ILE A 77 6.86 6.20 3.13
C ILE A 77 8.17 6.32 2.33
N LEU A 78 8.93 5.21 2.26
CA LEU A 78 10.13 5.14 1.45
C LEU A 78 9.82 4.72 0.01
N VAL A 79 9.98 5.64 -0.95
CA VAL A 79 9.86 5.36 -2.39
C VAL A 79 11.25 5.24 -3.02
N ILE A 80 11.60 4.04 -3.49
CA ILE A 80 12.87 3.80 -4.20
C ILE A 80 12.70 4.23 -5.65
N LEU A 81 13.35 5.32 -6.04
CA LEU A 81 13.45 5.80 -7.43
C LEU A 81 14.82 5.42 -8.00
N VAL A 82 14.83 4.66 -9.10
CA VAL A 82 16.06 4.37 -9.85
C VAL A 82 16.32 5.58 -10.75
N THR A 83 16.94 6.60 -10.19
CA THR A 83 17.53 7.67 -10.97
C THR A 83 19.00 7.35 -11.19
N CYS A 84 19.37 7.05 -12.45
CA CYS A 84 20.73 7.30 -12.92
C CYS A 84 20.95 8.81 -12.89
N LEU A 85 21.29 9.37 -11.73
CA LEU A 85 21.95 10.65 -11.59
C LEU A 85 22.52 10.72 -10.18
N PHE A 86 23.84 10.86 -10.15
CA PHE A 86 24.67 11.06 -8.97
C PHE A 86 24.12 12.14 -8.03
N SER A 87 24.40 11.92 -6.75
CA SER A 87 24.48 12.88 -5.64
C SER A 87 23.31 12.91 -4.65
N ARG A 88 23.56 12.19 -3.54
CA ARG A 88 23.07 12.45 -2.17
C ARG A 88 21.55 12.40 -1.94
N ILE A 89 21.08 11.20 -1.59
CA ILE A 89 20.03 11.05 -0.58
C ILE A 89 20.70 10.43 0.65
N ILE A 90 21.06 11.28 1.61
CA ILE A 90 21.47 10.85 2.95
C ILE A 90 20.19 10.40 3.65
N TYR A 91 20.07 9.09 3.86
CA TYR A 91 19.15 8.53 4.84
C TYR A 91 19.55 9.04 6.22
N ARG A 92 18.62 9.65 6.96
CA ARG A 92 18.74 9.76 8.40
C ARG A 92 17.45 9.28 9.03
N PHE A 93 17.50 8.01 9.45
CA PHE A 93 16.72 7.51 10.57
C PHE A 93 17.13 8.27 11.83
N LEU A 94 16.16 8.89 12.48
CA LEU A 94 16.10 9.03 13.93
C LEU A 94 14.78 8.44 14.37
#